data_AF-A0A7L3HRE6-F1
#
_entry.id   AF-A0A7L3HRE6-F1
#
_cell.length_a   1.000
_cell.length_b   1.000
_cell.length_c   1.000
_cell.angle_alpha   90.00
_cell.angle_beta   90.00
_cell.angle_gamma   90.00
#
_symmetry.space_group_name_H-M   'P 1'
#
loop_
_entity.id
_entity.type
_entity.pdbx_description
1 polymer ?
#
loop_
_entity_poly.entity_id
_entity_poly.type
_entity_poly.pdbx_seq_one_letter_code
_entity_poly.pdbx_strand_id
1 'polypeptide(L)'
;PPQLAKPEWAPDFGPPTFVPRWGATVTGARTFLIAYNINLLCTKELAHRIALNIREQGRGPDQPGRLKKVQGIGWYLEEENMAQVSTNLLDFETTSLHTVYEEICRDAQELNLPVVGSQLVGLIPKKAMLDAAEFYIKKEKLFLLEEEQKIRLVVNRLGLDSLSPFHPRERIIEYLVQAGEVDGGLVAKPLGAFVRAVGARSAAPGGGSVSAAAGALGAALGSMVGLMSYGKRQFEDLDPIMRKLIPPFHQAMEELVAMVDADSRAFSSYM
;
A
#
# COMPACT_ATOMS: atom_id res chain seq x y z
N PRO A 1 -7.59 19.35 36.08
CA PRO A 1 -8.51 19.93 35.09
C PRO A 1 -9.96 19.76 35.54
N PRO A 2 -10.77 20.83 35.52
CA PRO A 2 -12.18 20.81 35.98
C PRO A 2 -13.10 19.96 35.10
N GLN A 3 -12.61 19.45 33.97
CA GLN A 3 -13.37 18.59 33.06
C GLN A 3 -13.67 17.23 33.69
N LEU A 4 -12.72 16.58 34.37
CA LEU A 4 -12.92 15.26 35.01
C LEU A 4 -13.92 15.26 36.18
N ALA A 5 -14.27 16.43 36.71
CA ALA A 5 -15.27 16.59 37.77
C ALA A 5 -16.69 16.73 37.22
N LYS A 6 -16.87 16.89 35.91
CA LYS A 6 -18.19 16.97 35.27
C LYS A 6 -18.69 15.56 34.96
N PRO A 7 -19.97 15.24 35.23
CA PRO A 7 -20.54 13.93 34.93
C PRO A 7 -20.52 13.61 33.42
N GLU A 8 -20.53 14.62 32.56
CA GLU A 8 -20.42 14.48 31.09
C GLU A 8 -19.04 13.99 30.60
N TRP A 9 -18.01 14.11 31.44
CA TRP A 9 -16.62 13.74 31.13
C TRP A 9 -16.11 12.64 32.06
N ALA A 10 -17.03 11.85 32.62
CA ALA A 10 -16.68 10.67 33.41
C ALA A 10 -15.89 9.70 32.52
N PRO A 11 -14.72 9.21 32.96
CA PRO A 11 -13.93 8.28 32.17
C PRO A 11 -14.66 6.94 32.03
N ASP A 12 -14.60 6.33 30.85
CA ASP A 12 -15.15 5.00 30.62
C ASP A 12 -14.49 3.94 31.50
N PHE A 13 -13.19 4.13 31.80
CA PHE A 13 -12.40 3.26 32.66
C PHE A 13 -11.49 4.06 33.60
N GLY A 14 -11.33 3.54 34.82
CA GLY A 14 -10.48 4.13 35.86
C GLY A 14 -11.19 5.18 36.71
N PRO A 15 -10.61 5.55 37.86
CA PRO A 15 -11.21 6.53 38.75
C PRO A 15 -11.11 7.95 38.15
N PRO A 16 -12.09 8.84 38.39
CA PRO A 16 -12.04 10.25 37.97
C PRO A 16 -11.09 11.08 38.85
N THR A 17 -9.90 10.54 39.12
CA THR A 17 -8.87 11.18 39.95
C THR A 17 -7.80 11.78 39.05
N PHE A 18 -7.61 13.09 39.14
CA PHE A 18 -6.56 13.74 38.37
C PHE A 18 -5.19 13.55 39.04
N VAL A 19 -4.28 12.89 38.33
CA VAL A 19 -2.87 12.77 38.72
C VAL A 19 -2.04 13.79 37.92
N PRO A 20 -1.47 14.84 38.55
CA PRO A 20 -0.79 15.92 37.83
C PRO A 20 0.36 15.48 36.92
N ARG A 21 1.07 14.40 37.28
CA ARG A 21 2.19 13.86 36.48
C ARG A 21 1.75 13.03 35.28
N TRP A 22 0.52 12.53 35.26
CA TRP A 22 0.04 11.54 34.28
C TRP A 22 -1.00 12.11 33.32
N GLY A 23 -1.89 12.97 33.81
CA GLY A 23 -3.03 13.43 33.03
C GLY A 23 -4.07 12.32 32.84
N ALA A 24 -4.53 12.13 31.60
CA ALA A 24 -5.48 11.08 31.21
C ALA A 24 -4.94 10.33 29.99
N THR A 25 -5.26 9.04 29.89
CA THR A 25 -4.84 8.19 28.76
C THR A 25 -6.10 7.74 28.03
N VAL A 26 -6.08 7.88 26.71
CA VAL A 26 -7.17 7.41 25.83
C VAL A 26 -6.65 6.21 25.06
N THR A 27 -7.44 5.15 25.01
CA THR A 27 -7.22 3.99 24.16
C THR A 27 -8.41 3.83 23.22
N GLY A 28 -8.16 3.30 22.03
CA GLY A 28 -9.20 3.11 21.01
C GLY A 28 -8.66 2.39 19.79
N ALA A 29 -9.59 1.90 18.96
CA ALA A 29 -9.30 1.32 17.66
C ALA A 29 -9.83 2.23 16.56
N ARG A 30 -9.06 2.37 15.48
CA ARG A 30 -9.45 3.12 14.28
C ARG A 30 -8.89 2.44 13.04
N THR A 31 -9.44 2.80 11.88
CA THR A 31 -8.87 2.41 10.59
C THR A 31 -7.46 2.96 10.43
N PHE A 32 -6.69 2.32 9.55
CA PHE A 32 -5.34 2.75 9.24
C PHE A 32 -5.38 4.12 8.57
N LEU A 33 -4.61 5.07 9.10
CA LEU A 33 -4.55 6.43 8.59
C LEU A 33 -3.26 6.61 7.81
N ILE A 34 -3.37 7.14 6.60
CA ILE A 34 -2.20 7.46 5.76
C ILE A 34 -2.04 8.97 5.73
N ALA A 35 -0.89 9.46 6.19
CA ALA A 35 -0.50 10.86 6.08
C ALA A 35 0.19 11.09 4.73
N TYR A 36 -0.45 11.86 3.88
CA TYR A 36 -0.07 12.08 2.50
C TYR A 36 -0.04 13.57 2.17
N ASN A 37 1.15 14.07 1.85
CA ASN A 37 1.38 15.48 1.55
C ASN A 37 1.63 15.63 0.05
N ILE A 38 0.92 16.54 -0.61
CA ILE A 38 1.12 16.83 -2.04
C ILE A 38 1.84 18.17 -2.16
N ASN A 39 2.92 18.18 -2.94
CA ASN A 39 3.82 19.31 -3.05
C ASN A 39 3.38 20.25 -4.18
N LEU A 40 3.30 21.54 -3.89
CA LEU A 40 2.87 22.58 -4.82
C LEU A 40 3.85 23.76 -4.77
N LEU A 41 4.29 24.27 -5.93
CA LEU A 41 5.01 25.55 -5.97
C LEU A 41 4.01 26.70 -5.98
N CYS A 42 3.47 27.02 -4.81
CA CYS A 42 2.51 28.10 -4.62
C CYS A 42 2.60 28.70 -3.21
N THR A 43 1.71 29.64 -2.90
CA THR A 43 1.60 30.20 -1.54
C THR A 43 0.76 29.29 -0.64
N LYS A 44 0.94 29.45 0.68
CA LYS A 44 0.18 28.71 1.69
C LYS A 44 -1.33 28.86 1.52
N GLU A 45 -1.80 30.05 1.16
CA GLU A 45 -3.22 30.37 0.99
C GLU A 45 -3.83 29.58 -0.17
N LEU A 46 -3.08 29.42 -1.26
CA LEU A 46 -3.51 28.65 -2.43
C LEU A 46 -3.54 27.15 -2.13
N ALA A 47 -2.49 26.62 -1.49
CA ALA A 47 -2.48 25.24 -1.02
C ALA A 47 -3.63 24.97 -0.03
N HIS A 48 -3.91 25.92 0.87
CA HIS A 48 -5.02 25.80 1.81
C HIS A 48 -6.37 25.83 1.09
N ARG A 49 -6.55 26.70 0.09
CA ARG A 49 -7.76 26.72 -0.74
C ARG A 49 -8.02 25.38 -1.44
N ILE A 50 -6.98 24.73 -1.96
CA ILE A 50 -7.09 23.39 -2.57
C ILE A 50 -7.46 22.35 -1.50
N ALA A 51 -6.80 22.37 -0.34
CA ALA A 51 -7.13 21.48 0.77
C ALA A 51 -8.61 21.57 1.20
N LEU A 52 -9.16 22.79 1.23
CA LEU A 52 -10.56 23.05 1.57
C LEU A 52 -11.54 22.46 0.54
N ASN A 53 -11.18 22.37 -0.74
CA ASN A 53 -12.05 21.81 -1.77
C ASN A 53 -12.13 20.28 -1.70
N ILE A 54 -11.06 19.65 -1.20
CA ILE A 54 -10.88 18.21 -1.26
C ILE A 54 -11.29 17.53 0.04
N ARG A 55 -10.94 18.12 1.19
CA ARG A 55 -11.27 17.54 2.50
C ARG A 55 -12.78 17.43 2.72
N GLU A 56 -13.23 16.39 3.40
CA GLU A 56 -14.65 16.10 3.60
C GLU A 56 -15.42 17.24 4.28
N GLN A 57 -14.80 17.86 5.30
CA GLN A 57 -15.38 19.02 6.01
C GLN A 57 -15.56 20.26 5.13
N GLY A 58 -14.90 20.30 3.99
CA GLY A 58 -14.99 21.39 3.03
C GLY A 58 -14.59 22.76 3.60
N ARG A 59 -15.29 23.80 3.14
CA ARG A 59 -15.12 25.20 3.57
C ARG A 59 -15.99 25.59 4.76
N GLY A 60 -16.92 24.72 5.16
CA GLY A 60 -17.87 24.95 6.24
C GLY A 60 -19.02 23.93 6.20
N PRO A 61 -19.98 24.00 7.14
CA PRO A 61 -21.06 23.02 7.28
C PRO A 61 -21.90 22.84 6.01
N ASP A 62 -22.09 23.91 5.25
CA ASP A 62 -22.99 23.93 4.08
C ASP A 62 -22.28 23.63 2.74
N GLN A 63 -20.95 23.51 2.75
CA GLN A 63 -20.15 23.25 1.54
C GLN A 63 -19.07 22.21 1.84
N PRO A 64 -19.45 20.91 1.89
CA PRO A 64 -18.50 19.82 2.04
C PRO A 64 -17.58 19.73 0.82
N GLY A 65 -16.38 19.18 1.02
CA GLY A 65 -15.45 18.93 -0.08
C GLY A 65 -15.81 17.70 -0.90
N ARG A 66 -15.00 17.43 -1.93
CA ARG A 66 -15.22 16.34 -2.89
C ARG A 66 -14.94 14.96 -2.33
N LEU A 67 -13.88 14.80 -1.54
CA LEU A 67 -13.42 13.48 -1.10
C LEU A 67 -13.96 13.15 0.29
N LYS A 68 -14.53 11.95 0.43
CA LYS A 68 -15.03 11.41 1.69
C LYS A 68 -13.86 10.82 2.48
N LYS A 69 -13.93 10.87 3.82
CA LYS A 69 -12.89 10.33 4.72
C LYS A 69 -11.48 10.90 4.46
N VAL A 70 -11.40 12.10 3.91
CA VAL A 70 -10.15 12.85 3.74
C VAL A 70 -10.21 14.09 4.61
N GLN A 71 -9.20 14.27 5.43
CA GLN A 71 -8.96 15.51 6.15
C GLN A 71 -7.71 16.17 5.58
N GLY A 72 -7.63 17.49 5.62
CA GLY A 72 -6.43 18.14 5.13
C GLY A 72 -6.40 19.64 5.37
N ILE A 73 -5.20 20.18 5.29
CA ILE A 73 -4.89 21.59 5.45
C ILE A 73 -3.75 21.99 4.50
N GLY A 74 -3.75 23.25 4.08
CA GLY A 74 -2.58 23.86 3.46
C GLY A 74 -1.49 24.12 4.50
N TRP A 75 -0.29 23.63 4.22
CA TRP A 75 0.93 23.82 4.98
C TRP A 75 1.99 24.49 4.12
N TYR A 76 2.99 25.11 4.73
CA TYR A 76 4.13 25.67 4.03
C TYR A 76 5.40 25.14 4.67
N LEU A 77 6.27 24.57 3.85
CA LEU A 77 7.54 23.99 4.27
C LEU A 77 8.62 25.04 4.04
N GLU A 78 9.05 25.72 5.10
CA GLU A 78 10.02 26.82 5.02
C GLU A 78 11.39 26.36 4.54
N GLU A 79 11.84 25.17 4.95
CA GLU A 79 13.14 24.60 4.59
C GLU A 79 13.30 24.34 3.09
N GLU A 80 12.21 23.95 2.43
CA GLU A 80 12.18 23.60 1.00
C GLU A 80 11.55 24.73 0.15
N ASN A 81 11.20 25.87 0.76
CA ASN A 81 10.58 27.02 0.11
C ASN A 81 9.33 26.65 -0.74
N MET A 82 8.47 25.79 -0.20
CA MET A 82 7.40 25.15 -0.96
C MET A 82 6.11 24.97 -0.14
N ALA A 83 4.95 25.10 -0.79
CA ALA A 83 3.66 24.81 -0.16
C ALA A 83 3.28 23.33 -0.29
N GLN A 84 2.51 22.85 0.68
CA GLN A 84 2.00 21.48 0.69
C GLN A 84 0.51 21.45 0.98
N VAL A 85 -0.20 20.55 0.32
CA VAL A 85 -1.52 20.12 0.74
C VAL A 85 -1.31 18.90 1.63
N SER A 86 -1.32 19.11 2.94
CA SER A 86 -1.18 18.01 3.90
C SER A 86 -2.53 17.35 4.10
N THR A 87 -2.63 16.08 3.76
CA THR A 87 -3.87 15.30 3.85
C THR A 87 -3.69 14.06 4.70
N ASN A 88 -4.74 13.71 5.43
CA ASN A 88 -4.90 12.45 6.14
C ASN A 88 -6.03 11.68 5.47
N LEU A 89 -5.68 10.54 4.89
CA LEU A 89 -6.64 9.56 4.41
C LEU A 89 -7.04 8.73 5.61
N LEU A 90 -8.26 8.95 6.12
CA LEU A 90 -8.80 8.19 7.24
C LEU A 90 -9.14 6.74 6.85
N ASP A 91 -9.41 6.53 5.56
CA ASP A 91 -9.71 5.22 4.99
C ASP A 91 -9.33 5.21 3.50
N PHE A 92 -8.31 4.44 3.18
CA PHE A 92 -7.78 4.32 1.82
C PHE A 92 -8.63 3.44 0.90
N GLU A 93 -9.55 2.64 1.44
CA GLU A 93 -10.46 1.80 0.64
C GLU A 93 -11.61 2.64 0.09
N THR A 94 -12.09 3.62 0.86
CA THR A 94 -13.13 4.55 0.41
C THR A 94 -12.56 5.62 -0.52
N THR A 95 -11.37 6.14 -0.24
CA THR A 95 -10.70 7.12 -1.09
C THR A 95 -9.23 6.76 -1.23
N SER A 96 -8.87 6.33 -2.43
CA SER A 96 -7.52 5.86 -2.73
C SER A 96 -6.51 7.01 -2.84
N LEU A 97 -5.23 6.69 -2.60
CA LEU A 97 -4.10 7.63 -2.71
C LEU A 97 -4.05 8.36 -4.06
N HIS A 98 -4.21 7.60 -5.15
CA HIS A 98 -4.17 8.16 -6.50
C HIS A 98 -5.34 9.13 -6.74
N THR A 99 -6.53 8.88 -6.19
CA THR A 99 -7.68 9.78 -6.32
C THR A 99 -7.41 11.12 -5.66
N VAL A 100 -6.81 11.13 -4.46
CA VAL A 100 -6.41 12.36 -3.76
C VAL A 100 -5.40 13.15 -4.59
N TYR A 101 -4.36 12.48 -5.10
CA TYR A 101 -3.34 13.12 -5.91
C TYR A 101 -3.89 13.70 -7.22
N GLU A 102 -4.71 12.93 -7.95
CA GLU A 102 -5.27 13.34 -9.23
C GLU A 102 -6.28 14.50 -9.09
N GLU A 103 -7.10 14.51 -8.04
CA GLU A 103 -8.02 15.63 -7.78
C GLU A 103 -7.26 16.89 -7.36
N ILE A 104 -6.16 16.77 -6.59
CA ILE A 104 -5.27 17.91 -6.30
C ILE A 104 -4.59 18.40 -7.57
N CYS A 105 -4.13 17.49 -8.43
CA CYS A 105 -3.56 17.86 -9.72
C CYS A 105 -4.55 18.62 -10.59
N ARG A 106 -5.81 18.19 -10.64
CA ARG A 106 -6.87 18.90 -11.37
C ARG A 106 -7.09 20.30 -10.82
N ASP A 107 -7.21 20.46 -9.51
CA ASP A 107 -7.40 21.77 -8.87
C ASP A 107 -6.21 22.69 -9.06
N ALA A 108 -5.00 22.14 -8.98
CA ALA A 108 -3.78 22.88 -9.23
C ALA A 108 -3.72 23.35 -10.70
N GLN A 109 -4.10 22.49 -11.66
CA GLN A 109 -4.18 22.85 -13.08
C GLN A 109 -5.20 23.96 -13.36
N GLU A 110 -6.39 23.92 -12.73
CA GLU A 110 -7.40 24.99 -12.83
C GLU A 110 -6.87 26.34 -12.34
N LEU A 111 -5.96 26.32 -11.36
CA LEU A 111 -5.31 27.50 -10.80
C LEU A 111 -3.95 27.83 -11.45
N ASN A 112 -3.53 27.08 -12.48
CA ASN A 112 -2.22 27.18 -13.13
C ASN A 112 -1.03 27.03 -12.18
N LEU A 113 -1.15 26.16 -11.18
CA LEU A 113 -0.12 25.85 -10.19
C LEU A 113 0.55 24.51 -10.52
N PRO A 114 1.89 24.42 -10.50
CA PRO A 114 2.58 23.17 -10.74
C PRO A 114 2.58 22.29 -9.49
N VAL A 115 2.23 21.01 -9.67
CA VAL A 115 2.40 19.95 -8.67
C VAL A 115 3.77 19.32 -8.85
N VAL A 116 4.56 19.25 -7.78
CA VAL A 116 5.95 18.75 -7.80
C VAL A 116 6.09 17.49 -6.95
N GLY A 117 5.19 16.54 -7.21
CA GLY A 117 5.16 15.24 -6.54
C GLY A 117 4.50 15.28 -5.17
N SER A 118 4.85 14.32 -4.33
CA SER A 118 4.23 14.12 -3.03
C SER A 118 5.18 13.47 -2.05
N GLN A 119 4.75 13.37 -0.79
CA GLN A 119 5.48 12.71 0.27
C GLN A 119 4.51 11.91 1.13
N LEU A 120 4.90 10.69 1.44
CA LEU A 120 4.25 9.89 2.46
C LEU A 120 4.95 10.09 3.80
N VAL A 121 4.19 10.39 4.85
CA VAL A 121 4.71 10.54 6.21
C VAL A 121 4.41 9.28 7.01
N GLY A 122 5.46 8.59 7.45
CA GLY A 122 5.34 7.36 8.23
C GLY A 122 5.28 6.10 7.36
N LEU A 123 4.36 5.19 7.71
CA LEU A 123 4.23 3.88 7.08
C LEU A 123 2.96 3.80 6.25
N ILE A 124 2.98 2.93 5.24
CA ILE A 124 1.86 2.70 4.33
C ILE A 124 1.53 1.20 4.23
N PRO A 125 0.23 0.82 4.17
CA PRO A 125 -0.16 -0.55 3.85
C PRO A 125 0.14 -0.88 2.39
N LYS A 126 0.63 -2.09 2.12
CA LYS A 126 0.95 -2.58 0.77
C LYS A 126 -0.25 -2.48 -0.16
N LYS A 127 -1.44 -2.83 0.33
CA LYS A 127 -2.69 -2.76 -0.43
C LYS A 127 -2.92 -1.37 -1.04
N ALA A 128 -2.70 -0.30 -0.28
CA ALA A 128 -2.92 1.07 -0.75
C ALA A 128 -2.00 1.44 -1.93
N MET A 129 -0.77 0.90 -1.95
CA MET A 129 0.17 1.06 -3.08
C MET A 129 -0.25 0.23 -4.29
N LEU A 130 -0.69 -1.02 -4.08
CA LEU A 130 -1.12 -1.90 -5.17
C LEU A 130 -2.39 -1.38 -5.86
N ASP A 131 -3.37 -0.91 -5.09
CA ASP A 131 -4.60 -0.30 -5.62
C ASP A 131 -4.28 0.93 -6.49
N ALA A 132 -3.29 1.73 -6.08
CA ALA A 132 -2.78 2.84 -6.87
C ALA A 132 -2.06 2.38 -8.15
N ALA A 133 -1.31 1.28 -8.09
CA ALA A 133 -0.64 0.73 -9.26
C ALA A 133 -1.65 0.25 -10.31
N GLU A 134 -2.69 -0.47 -9.88
CA GLU A 134 -3.74 -0.97 -10.77
C GLU A 134 -4.48 0.16 -11.49
N PHE A 135 -4.75 1.27 -10.78
CA PHE A 135 -5.34 2.46 -11.36
C PHE A 135 -4.49 3.02 -12.52
N TYR A 136 -3.19 3.25 -12.28
CA TYR A 136 -2.30 3.79 -13.31
C TYR A 136 -2.08 2.80 -14.46
N ILE A 137 -1.96 1.50 -14.19
CA ILE A 137 -1.86 0.46 -15.21
C ILE A 137 -3.08 0.48 -16.14
N LYS A 138 -4.29 0.60 -15.59
CA LYS A 138 -5.52 0.67 -16.36
C LYS A 138 -5.66 1.99 -17.14
N LYS A 139 -5.32 3.12 -16.52
CA LYS A 139 -5.38 4.46 -17.13
C LYS A 139 -4.42 4.60 -18.31
N GLU A 140 -3.21 4.08 -18.17
CA GLU A 140 -2.13 4.18 -19.17
C GLU A 140 -2.02 2.97 -20.09
N LYS A 141 -2.88 1.96 -19.92
CA LYS A 141 -2.88 0.69 -20.69
C LYS A 141 -1.53 -0.04 -20.64
N LEU A 142 -0.88 0.00 -19.48
CA LEU A 142 0.40 -0.66 -19.25
C LEU A 142 0.20 -2.15 -18.99
N PHE A 143 1.30 -2.90 -19.01
CA PHE A 143 1.33 -4.30 -18.59
C PHE A 143 2.52 -4.50 -17.67
N LEU A 144 2.24 -4.56 -16.37
CA LEU A 144 3.20 -4.79 -15.30
C LEU A 144 2.71 -5.94 -14.43
N LEU A 145 3.55 -6.93 -14.24
CA LEU A 145 3.24 -8.14 -13.45
C LEU A 145 3.89 -8.06 -12.08
N GLU A 146 5.20 -7.86 -12.07
CA GLU A 146 6.05 -7.85 -10.88
C GLU A 146 5.61 -6.79 -9.87
N GLU A 147 5.45 -7.19 -8.62
CA GLU A 147 5.02 -6.33 -7.51
C GLU A 147 5.97 -5.13 -7.33
N GLU A 148 7.29 -5.36 -7.41
CA GLU A 148 8.30 -4.31 -7.28
C GLU A 148 8.19 -3.26 -8.40
N GLN A 149 7.86 -3.69 -9.63
CA GLN A 149 7.64 -2.77 -10.76
C GLN A 149 6.35 -1.96 -10.58
N LYS A 150 5.29 -2.57 -10.05
CA LYS A 150 4.04 -1.88 -9.72
C LYS A 150 4.28 -0.79 -8.68
N ILE A 151 5.02 -1.09 -7.62
CA ILE A 151 5.39 -0.10 -6.59
C ILE A 151 6.23 1.02 -7.21
N ARG A 152 7.22 0.68 -8.04
CA ARG A 152 8.07 1.67 -8.72
C ARG A 152 7.26 2.60 -9.64
N LEU A 153 6.24 2.08 -10.34
CA LEU A 153 5.32 2.89 -11.14
C LEU A 153 4.60 3.92 -10.26
N VAL A 154 4.05 3.49 -9.13
CA VAL A 154 3.30 4.36 -8.21
C VAL A 154 4.20 5.43 -7.61
N VAL A 155 5.40 5.06 -7.16
CA VAL A 155 6.40 5.99 -6.63
C VAL A 155 6.72 7.08 -7.65
N ASN A 156 6.93 6.70 -8.91
CA ASN A 156 7.21 7.65 -9.98
C ASN A 156 6.00 8.52 -10.35
N ARG A 157 4.79 7.96 -10.40
CA ARG A 157 3.57 8.69 -10.79
C ARG A 157 3.09 9.67 -9.73
N LEU A 158 3.13 9.26 -8.47
CA LEU A 158 2.79 10.12 -7.34
C LEU A 158 3.96 11.04 -6.95
N GLY A 159 5.18 10.75 -7.43
CA GLY A 159 6.38 11.51 -7.10
C GLY A 159 6.73 11.42 -5.61
N LEU A 160 6.59 10.23 -5.01
CA LEU A 160 6.84 9.99 -3.57
C LEU A 160 8.29 10.26 -3.14
N ASP A 161 9.21 10.26 -4.11
CA ASP A 161 10.65 10.52 -3.93
C ASP A 161 11.02 12.01 -3.94
N SER A 162 10.04 12.91 -4.04
CA SER A 162 10.29 14.34 -4.31
C SER A 162 11.11 15.06 -3.23
N LEU A 163 10.90 14.74 -1.95
CA LEU A 163 11.60 15.35 -0.81
C LEU A 163 12.69 14.44 -0.24
N SER A 164 12.44 13.14 -0.23
CA SER A 164 13.34 12.14 0.34
C SER A 164 13.17 10.83 -0.42
N PRO A 165 14.22 10.03 -0.61
CA PRO A 165 14.11 8.75 -1.29
C PRO A 165 13.13 7.83 -0.55
N PHE A 166 12.15 7.30 -1.28
CA PHE A 166 11.18 6.34 -0.80
C PHE A 166 11.78 4.93 -0.91
N HIS A 167 12.20 4.38 0.23
CA HIS A 167 12.64 2.99 0.33
C HIS A 167 11.44 2.09 0.64
N PRO A 168 10.90 1.32 -0.33
CA PRO A 168 9.65 0.58 -0.11
C PRO A 168 9.75 -0.45 1.01
N ARG A 169 10.92 -1.08 1.17
CA ARG A 169 11.19 -2.08 2.22
C ARG A 169 11.13 -1.50 3.64
N GLU A 170 11.32 -0.20 3.80
CA GLU A 170 11.30 0.48 5.10
C GLU A 170 10.01 1.28 5.36
N ARG A 171 9.19 1.48 4.33
CA ARG A 171 7.97 2.29 4.39
C ARG A 171 6.69 1.45 4.33
N ILE A 172 6.75 0.28 3.69
CA ILE A 172 5.61 -0.63 3.59
C ILE A 172 5.58 -1.55 4.81
N ILE A 173 4.45 -1.57 5.51
CA ILE A 173 4.29 -2.28 6.79
C ILE A 173 4.48 -3.78 6.61
N GLU A 174 3.85 -4.36 5.60
CA GLU A 174 3.87 -5.80 5.35
C GLU A 174 5.30 -6.28 5.06
N TYR A 175 6.11 -5.48 4.36
CA TYR A 175 7.51 -5.80 4.13
C TYR A 175 8.36 -5.69 5.40
N LEU A 176 8.10 -4.69 6.25
CA LEU A 176 8.77 -4.56 7.54
C LEU A 176 8.49 -5.75 8.47
N VAL A 177 7.24 -6.22 8.48
CA VAL A 177 6.84 -7.38 9.30
C VAL A 177 7.43 -8.67 8.74
N GLN A 178 7.37 -8.88 7.42
CA GLN A 178 7.94 -10.06 6.76
C GLN A 178 9.46 -10.16 6.96
N ALA A 179 10.18 -9.02 6.97
CA ALA A 179 11.62 -9.01 7.25
C ALA A 179 11.95 -9.45 8.70
N GLY A 180 10.99 -9.37 9.62
CA GLY A 180 11.12 -9.81 11.01
C GLY A 180 10.72 -11.27 11.25
N GLU A 181 10.11 -11.95 10.29
CA GLU A 181 9.76 -13.37 10.41
C GLU A 181 11.02 -14.23 10.24
N VAL A 182 11.44 -14.88 11.32
CA VAL A 182 12.69 -15.67 11.40
C VAL A 182 12.57 -17.02 10.69
N ASP A 183 11.35 -17.49 10.40
CA ASP A 183 11.10 -18.76 9.74
C ASP A 183 10.48 -18.51 8.36
N GLY A 184 11.31 -18.33 7.33
CA GLY A 184 10.89 -18.14 5.93
C GLY A 184 10.21 -19.36 5.30
N GLY A 185 9.74 -20.30 6.12
CA GLY A 185 9.08 -21.52 5.68
C GLY A 185 10.00 -22.50 4.96
N LEU A 186 9.37 -23.44 4.26
CA LEU A 186 10.05 -24.37 3.37
C LEU A 186 10.44 -23.70 2.05
N VAL A 187 9.67 -22.71 1.62
CA VAL A 187 9.89 -21.98 0.36
C VAL A 187 11.20 -21.18 0.38
N ALA A 188 11.60 -20.60 1.52
CA ALA A 188 12.87 -19.88 1.61
C ALA A 188 14.11 -20.78 1.64
N LYS A 189 13.95 -22.11 1.80
CA LYS A 189 15.09 -23.04 1.82
C LYS A 189 15.64 -23.24 0.41
N PRO A 190 16.96 -23.44 0.25
CA PRO A 190 17.53 -23.83 -1.03
C PRO A 190 16.84 -25.10 -1.57
N LEU A 191 16.63 -25.19 -2.88
CA LEU A 191 15.91 -26.31 -3.51
C LEU A 191 16.47 -27.68 -3.09
N GLY A 192 17.80 -27.81 -3.00
CA GLY A 192 18.44 -29.04 -2.54
C GLY A 192 18.13 -29.39 -1.07
N ALA A 193 17.91 -28.40 -0.21
CA ALA A 193 17.48 -28.61 1.17
C ALA A 193 16.00 -29.00 1.24
N PHE A 194 15.14 -28.38 0.42
CA PHE A 194 13.73 -28.78 0.29
C PHE A 194 13.58 -30.25 -0.12
N VAL A 195 14.30 -30.67 -1.18
CA VAL A 195 14.26 -32.07 -1.66
C VAL A 195 14.72 -33.07 -0.58
N ARG A 196 15.79 -32.75 0.16
CA ARG A 196 16.25 -33.60 1.26
C ARG A 196 15.26 -33.65 2.43
N ALA A 197 14.57 -32.55 2.71
CA ALA A 197 13.56 -32.48 3.76
C ALA A 197 12.34 -33.36 3.42
N VAL A 198 11.89 -33.35 2.17
CA VAL A 198 10.81 -34.23 1.69
C VAL A 198 11.19 -35.71 1.78
N GLY A 199 12.46 -36.04 1.51
CA GLY A 199 12.98 -37.42 1.62
C GLY A 199 13.40 -37.85 3.03
N ALA A 200 13.25 -36.99 4.03
CA ALA A 200 13.67 -37.28 5.40
C ALA A 200 12.65 -38.18 6.11
N ARG A 201 13.06 -38.76 7.26
CA ARG A 201 12.16 -39.50 8.15
C ARG A 201 11.31 -38.52 8.98
N SER A 202 10.48 -37.74 8.30
CA SER A 202 9.55 -36.76 8.89
C SER A 202 8.18 -36.88 8.24
N ALA A 203 7.12 -36.57 8.99
CA ALA A 203 5.74 -36.64 8.47
C ALA A 203 5.37 -35.43 7.59
N ALA A 204 6.07 -34.30 7.74
CA ALA A 204 6.02 -33.13 6.87
C ALA A 204 7.43 -32.57 6.67
N PRO A 205 7.77 -31.98 5.50
CA PRO A 205 6.94 -31.81 4.30
C PRO A 205 6.64 -33.12 3.55
N GLY A 206 5.45 -33.21 2.95
CA GLY A 206 4.94 -34.44 2.34
C GLY A 206 4.43 -34.27 0.90
N GLY A 207 3.55 -35.18 0.47
CA GLY A 207 3.03 -35.22 -0.90
C GLY A 207 2.29 -33.95 -1.33
N GLY A 208 1.51 -33.32 -0.44
CA GLY A 208 0.80 -32.07 -0.72
C GLY A 208 1.75 -30.93 -1.07
N SER A 209 2.77 -30.72 -0.25
CA SER A 209 3.86 -29.76 -0.48
C SER A 209 4.57 -29.98 -1.82
N VAL A 210 4.82 -31.24 -2.21
CA VAL A 210 5.44 -31.58 -3.51
C VAL A 210 4.49 -31.32 -4.68
N SER A 211 3.20 -31.67 -4.54
CA SER A 211 2.19 -31.41 -5.58
C SER A 211 2.01 -29.91 -5.82
N ALA A 212 1.99 -29.09 -4.76
CA ALA A 212 1.95 -27.64 -4.85
C ALA A 212 3.19 -27.09 -5.58
N ALA A 213 4.40 -27.56 -5.19
CA ALA A 213 5.64 -27.16 -5.85
C ALA A 213 5.69 -27.56 -7.34
N ALA A 214 5.25 -28.77 -7.69
CA ALA A 214 5.17 -29.23 -9.08
C ALA A 214 4.19 -28.39 -9.91
N GLY A 215 3.03 -28.05 -9.33
CA GLY A 215 2.06 -27.15 -9.95
C GLY A 215 2.63 -25.75 -10.17
N ALA A 216 3.31 -25.20 -9.16
CA ALA A 216 3.96 -23.89 -9.23
C ALA A 216 5.00 -23.84 -10.36
N LEU A 217 5.85 -24.86 -10.49
CA LEU A 217 6.82 -24.97 -11.58
C LEU A 217 6.13 -25.05 -12.95
N GLY A 218 5.03 -25.79 -13.07
CA GLY A 218 4.23 -25.84 -14.30
C GLY A 218 3.66 -24.46 -14.69
N ALA A 219 3.08 -23.75 -13.73
CA ALA A 219 2.56 -22.40 -13.93
C ALA A 219 3.68 -21.40 -14.28
N ALA A 220 4.84 -21.52 -13.62
CA ALA A 220 6.02 -20.70 -13.89
C ALA A 220 6.52 -20.88 -15.33
N LEU A 221 6.59 -22.12 -15.83
CA LEU A 221 6.96 -22.40 -17.23
C LEU A 221 5.96 -21.79 -18.22
N GLY A 222 4.66 -21.88 -17.93
CA GLY A 222 3.62 -21.24 -18.74
C GLY A 222 3.77 -19.72 -18.79
N SER A 223 4.00 -19.08 -17.63
CA SER A 223 4.27 -17.65 -17.53
C SER A 223 5.54 -17.25 -18.29
N MET A 224 6.63 -18.01 -18.13
CA MET A 224 7.91 -17.78 -18.80
C MET A 224 7.76 -17.79 -20.32
N VAL A 225 7.09 -18.80 -20.89
CA VAL A 225 6.90 -18.88 -22.34
C VAL A 225 6.06 -17.70 -22.84
N GLY A 226 4.99 -17.33 -22.11
CA GLY A 226 4.20 -16.15 -22.45
C GLY A 226 5.04 -14.86 -22.45
N LEU A 227 5.88 -14.67 -21.43
CA LEU A 227 6.81 -13.54 -21.34
C LEU A 227 7.88 -13.54 -22.44
N MET A 228 8.36 -14.72 -22.85
CA MET A 228 9.31 -14.85 -23.96
C MET A 228 8.68 -14.50 -25.32
N SER A 229 7.36 -14.56 -25.45
CA SER A 229 6.61 -14.15 -26.64
C SER A 229 6.20 -12.68 -26.59
N TYR A 230 5.86 -12.16 -25.40
CA TYR A 230 5.46 -10.77 -25.18
C TYR A 230 6.58 -9.76 -25.52
N GLY A 231 6.21 -8.62 -26.13
CA GLY A 231 7.13 -7.53 -26.43
C GLY A 231 8.14 -7.78 -27.58
N LYS A 232 8.14 -8.97 -28.19
CA LYS A 232 8.94 -9.24 -29.39
C LYS A 232 8.18 -8.86 -30.65
N ARG A 233 8.84 -8.11 -31.53
CA ARG A 233 8.29 -7.67 -32.83
C ARG A 233 7.75 -8.82 -33.69
N GLN A 234 8.31 -10.02 -33.57
CA GLN A 234 7.86 -11.21 -34.31
C GLN A 234 6.46 -11.69 -33.90
N PHE A 235 5.99 -11.32 -32.70
CA PHE A 235 4.74 -11.80 -32.10
C PHE A 235 3.82 -10.64 -31.70
N GLU A 236 3.94 -9.48 -32.36
CA GLU A 236 3.18 -8.28 -32.05
C GLU A 236 1.66 -8.50 -32.15
N ASP A 237 1.22 -9.27 -33.15
CA ASP A 237 -0.20 -9.66 -33.32
C ASP A 237 -0.75 -10.48 -32.14
N LEU A 238 0.13 -11.14 -31.38
CA LEU A 238 -0.21 -11.97 -30.22
C LEU A 238 -0.16 -11.18 -28.90
N ASP A 239 0.27 -9.92 -28.91
CA ASP A 239 0.41 -9.08 -27.71
C ASP A 239 -0.88 -9.02 -26.87
N PRO A 240 -2.08 -8.78 -27.46
CA PRO A 240 -3.33 -8.75 -26.69
C PRO A 240 -3.67 -10.09 -26.02
N ILE A 241 -3.30 -11.20 -26.68
CA ILE A 241 -3.52 -12.55 -26.18
C ILE A 241 -2.55 -12.83 -25.01
N MET A 242 -1.28 -12.48 -25.18
CA MET A 242 -0.25 -12.69 -24.15
C MET A 242 -0.57 -11.88 -22.88
N ARG A 243 -1.01 -10.63 -23.01
CA ARG A 243 -1.44 -9.80 -21.87
C ARG A 243 -2.60 -10.41 -21.08
N LYS A 244 -3.44 -11.23 -21.72
CA LYS A 244 -4.56 -11.93 -21.08
C LYS A 244 -4.13 -13.25 -20.43
N LEU A 245 -3.21 -13.98 -21.05
CA LEU A 245 -2.84 -15.33 -20.61
C LEU A 245 -1.73 -15.36 -19.55
N ILE A 246 -0.78 -14.42 -19.58
CA ILE A 246 0.34 -14.40 -18.63
C ILE A 246 -0.12 -14.15 -17.17
N PRO A 247 -1.00 -13.16 -16.86
CA PRO A 247 -1.35 -12.88 -15.47
C PRO A 247 -1.95 -14.06 -14.71
N PRO A 248 -2.90 -14.85 -15.27
CA PRO A 248 -3.41 -16.05 -14.59
C PRO A 248 -2.31 -17.08 -14.25
N PHE A 249 -1.32 -17.31 -15.14
CA PHE A 249 -0.22 -18.22 -14.85
C PHE A 249 0.71 -17.68 -13.76
N HIS A 250 1.03 -16.39 -13.81
CA HIS A 250 1.85 -15.75 -12.79
C HIS A 250 1.15 -15.74 -11.41
N GLN A 251 -0.15 -15.44 -11.37
CA GLN A 251 -0.93 -15.51 -10.14
C GLN A 251 -1.01 -16.93 -9.58
N ALA A 252 -1.32 -17.93 -10.43
CA ALA A 252 -1.35 -19.33 -10.01
C ALA A 252 0.01 -19.81 -9.49
N MET A 253 1.11 -19.35 -10.09
CA MET A 253 2.47 -19.62 -9.61
C MET A 253 2.66 -19.12 -8.17
N GLU A 254 2.37 -17.85 -7.89
CA GLU A 254 2.50 -17.26 -6.55
C GLU A 254 1.60 -17.95 -5.51
N GLU A 255 0.33 -18.23 -5.88
CA GLU A 255 -0.61 -18.92 -5.01
C GLU A 255 -0.14 -20.35 -4.67
N LEU A 256 0.35 -21.10 -5.67
CA LEU A 256 0.84 -22.47 -5.47
C LEU A 256 2.15 -22.52 -4.67
N VAL A 257 3.03 -21.53 -4.82
CA VAL A 257 4.22 -21.39 -3.97
C VAL A 257 3.81 -21.21 -2.50
N ALA A 258 2.86 -20.31 -2.22
CA ALA A 258 2.37 -20.10 -0.86
C ALA A 258 1.67 -21.35 -0.27
N MET A 259 1.07 -22.19 -1.12
CA MET A 259 0.45 -23.45 -0.70
C MET A 259 1.44 -24.50 -0.17
N VAL A 260 2.72 -24.43 -0.56
CA VAL A 260 3.76 -25.35 -0.04
C VAL A 260 3.87 -25.22 1.48
N ASP A 261 3.97 -23.99 1.97
CA ASP A 261 4.03 -23.74 3.41
C ASP A 261 2.65 -23.92 4.07
N ALA A 262 1.55 -23.65 3.34
CA ALA A 262 0.20 -23.85 3.86
C ALA A 262 -0.08 -25.34 4.16
N ASP A 263 0.34 -26.26 3.29
CA ASP A 263 0.24 -27.70 3.50
C ASP A 263 0.99 -28.13 4.77
N SER A 264 2.22 -27.66 4.93
CA SER A 264 3.04 -28.00 6.10
C SER A 264 2.49 -27.41 7.40
N ARG A 265 1.93 -26.19 7.37
CA ARG A 265 1.21 -25.60 8.51
C ARG A 265 -0.08 -26.35 8.83
N ALA A 266 -0.86 -26.71 7.82
CA ALA A 266 -2.11 -27.46 7.99
C ALA A 266 -1.85 -28.82 8.65
N PHE A 267 -0.83 -29.55 8.19
CA PHE A 267 -0.42 -30.80 8.81
C PHE A 267 0.02 -30.62 10.26
N SER A 268 0.82 -29.59 10.55
CA SER A 268 1.28 -29.27 11.91
C SER A 268 0.14 -28.89 12.85
N SER A 269 -0.94 -28.30 12.32
CA SER A 269 -2.13 -27.95 13.11
C SER A 269 -3.09 -29.11 13.35
N TYR A 270 -3.04 -30.15 12.52
CA TYR A 270 -3.84 -31.36 12.67
C TYR A 270 -3.24 -32.35 13.70
N MET A 271 -1.91 -32.40 13.77
CA MET A 271 -1.14 -33.20 14.73
C MET A 271 -1.22 -32.64 16.15
#